data_AF-A0A968UJL6-F1
#
_entry.id   AF-A0A968UJL6-F1
#
_cell.length_a   1.000
_cell.length_b   1.000
_cell.length_c   1.000
_cell.angle_alpha   90.00
_cell.angle_beta   90.00
_cell.angle_gamma   90.00
#
_symmetry.space_group_name_H-M   'P 1'
#
loop_
_entity.id
_entity.type
_entity.pdbx_description
1 polymer ?
#
loop_
_entity_poly.entity_id
_entity_poly.type
_entity_poly.pdbx_seq_one_letter_code
_entity_poly.pdbx_strand_id
1 'polypeptide(L)'
;VQNSFVGDTQRIPAGQYFRVGQPAGIRYTDKADAGYGDQARVIGGTDMDSPELVTTAGRSAEGAIVATVFNPETQDRETREFVRRFLTKYGVVPDTWAAQGYDALSVLAAAIRKANSTVPIVVASTLRFIDDWRGVTGSYVFTKEGDVQGKTVFFKIVKDGKFEFMYREKAGEEVNPAYVREDTTLRIPIEGSVSTIDPGQTVEMGSIEITAQLFLGLTNFDPKTYQPVPELATGWTVSDDGKSYRFRLRDDVKWTDGSQVTAHDIVWAIHRNLNPDTKSPYVSSLYVLKNAEAVNKGKSSDYSQIGVNAPDDFTIEFTLEHPATHFPALTGLWMYRPLHRKAIEDHKEKWTEPKNIQSNGPYKLAYWNKAQVMILRKNPAYYDAKNVRIEEVRYYNIPQGSVGLEMYRNNELDILGGIYLKIPFAEILNLRTDPRFRREYSQTAAVCLDLLT
;
A
#
# COMPACT_ATOMS: atom_id res chain seq x y z
N VAL A 1 -31.89 -22.46 -4.88
CA VAL A 1 -31.08 -21.53 -5.69
C VAL A 1 -29.76 -22.23 -5.96
N GLN A 2 -29.48 -22.58 -7.22
CA GLN A 2 -28.23 -23.24 -7.62
C GLN A 2 -27.10 -22.21 -7.49
N ASN A 3 -26.24 -22.37 -6.50
CA ASN A 3 -25.06 -21.52 -6.32
C ASN A 3 -23.97 -21.95 -7.30
N SER A 4 -24.03 -21.45 -8.52
CA SER A 4 -22.86 -21.40 -9.40
C SER A 4 -21.99 -20.21 -9.01
N PHE A 5 -21.05 -20.41 -8.08
CA PHE A 5 -19.94 -19.49 -7.91
C PHE A 5 -19.00 -19.65 -9.12
N VAL A 6 -19.05 -18.71 -10.06
CA VAL A 6 -17.97 -18.51 -11.02
C VAL A 6 -16.94 -17.62 -10.33
N GLY A 7 -16.12 -18.25 -9.48
CA GLY A 7 -14.90 -17.63 -8.97
C GLY A 7 -13.83 -17.59 -10.07
N ASP A 8 -13.09 -16.50 -10.12
CA ASP A 8 -12.01 -16.28 -11.06
C ASP A 8 -10.91 -17.34 -10.88
N THR A 9 -10.83 -18.30 -11.80
CA THR A 9 -9.90 -19.45 -11.75
C THR A 9 -8.44 -19.06 -12.05
N GLN A 10 -8.15 -17.76 -12.25
CA GLN A 10 -6.83 -17.24 -12.60
C GLN A 10 -5.79 -17.24 -11.46
N ARG A 11 -6.19 -17.58 -10.22
CA ARG A 11 -5.34 -17.48 -9.01
C ARG A 11 -4.83 -18.81 -8.47
N ILE A 12 -5.00 -19.85 -9.26
CA ILE A 12 -4.54 -21.21 -8.95
C ILE A 12 -3.19 -21.39 -9.68
N PRO A 13 -2.13 -21.90 -9.03
CA PRO A 13 -0.81 -22.10 -9.66
C PRO A 13 -0.94 -22.83 -11.01
N ALA A 14 -0.05 -22.66 -11.99
CA ALA A 14 -0.15 -23.41 -13.24
C ALA A 14 -0.02 -24.94 -12.99
N GLY A 15 -0.98 -25.74 -13.48
CA GLY A 15 -1.04 -27.20 -13.26
C GLY A 15 -2.33 -27.82 -13.82
N GLN A 16 -2.41 -29.15 -13.87
CA GLN A 16 -3.67 -29.85 -14.19
C GLN A 16 -4.57 -29.88 -12.93
N TYR A 17 -5.77 -29.31 -13.05
CA TYR A 17 -6.75 -29.25 -11.98
C TYR A 17 -8.03 -29.98 -12.34
N PHE A 18 -8.54 -30.74 -11.38
CA PHE A 18 -9.90 -31.27 -11.44
C PHE A 18 -10.82 -30.38 -10.63
N ARG A 19 -11.82 -29.78 -11.29
CA ARG A 19 -12.88 -29.00 -10.64
C ARG A 19 -14.00 -29.95 -10.24
N VAL A 20 -14.33 -30.00 -8.96
CA VAL A 20 -15.43 -30.83 -8.45
C VAL A 20 -16.57 -29.90 -8.00
N GLY A 21 -17.76 -30.11 -8.55
CA GLY A 21 -19.01 -29.41 -8.17
C GLY A 21 -19.71 -30.04 -6.97
N GLN A 22 -20.80 -29.41 -6.49
CA GLN A 22 -21.56 -29.72 -5.25
C GLN A 22 -21.82 -31.23 -4.99
N PRO A 23 -21.95 -31.65 -3.71
CA PRO A 23 -21.80 -33.02 -3.30
C PRO A 23 -23.08 -33.84 -3.55
N ALA A 24 -23.10 -34.57 -4.66
CA ALA A 24 -23.66 -35.91 -4.68
C ALA A 24 -22.49 -36.80 -5.05
N GLY A 25 -22.11 -37.70 -4.14
CA GLY A 25 -20.82 -38.39 -4.14
C GLY A 25 -20.41 -38.98 -5.48
N ILE A 26 -19.08 -39.23 -5.61
CA ILE A 26 -18.32 -39.78 -6.77
C ILE A 26 -17.51 -38.64 -7.46
N ARG A 27 -16.18 -38.62 -7.62
CA ARG A 27 -15.08 -39.62 -7.53
C ARG A 27 -13.76 -38.91 -7.11
N TYR A 28 -13.30 -39.07 -5.87
CA TYR A 28 -11.84 -39.01 -5.60
C TYR A 28 -11.15 -40.29 -6.09
N THR A 29 -11.95 -41.33 -6.41
CA THR A 29 -11.52 -42.58 -7.02
C THR A 29 -10.99 -42.42 -8.45
N ASP A 30 -11.30 -41.33 -9.16
CA ASP A 30 -10.75 -41.08 -10.50
C ASP A 30 -9.27 -40.66 -10.49
N LYS A 31 -8.71 -40.24 -9.36
CA LYS A 31 -7.26 -39.91 -9.26
C LYS A 31 -6.37 -41.15 -9.46
N ALA A 32 -6.83 -42.29 -8.97
CA ALA A 32 -6.15 -43.58 -9.13
C ALA A 32 -6.55 -44.27 -10.45
N ASP A 33 -7.83 -44.21 -10.83
CA ASP A 33 -8.36 -44.92 -12.00
C ASP A 33 -8.03 -44.25 -13.34
N ALA A 34 -7.77 -42.93 -13.37
CA ALA A 34 -7.45 -42.19 -14.61
C ALA A 34 -5.94 -42.09 -14.92
N GLY A 35 -5.07 -42.76 -14.15
CA GLY A 35 -3.64 -42.89 -14.47
C GLY A 35 -2.78 -41.63 -14.28
N TYR A 36 -3.29 -40.58 -13.62
CA TYR A 36 -2.59 -39.29 -13.47
C TYR A 36 -1.63 -39.21 -12.26
N GLY A 37 -1.67 -40.18 -11.34
CA GLY A 37 -0.81 -40.20 -10.15
C GLY A 37 -0.96 -38.98 -9.23
N ASP A 38 -0.01 -38.80 -8.30
CA ASP A 38 -0.01 -37.76 -7.24
C ASP A 38 0.10 -36.31 -7.77
N GLN A 39 0.16 -36.10 -9.08
CA GLN A 39 0.46 -34.80 -9.69
C GLN A 39 -0.75 -33.90 -9.93
N ALA A 40 -1.97 -34.46 -9.95
CA ALA A 40 -3.17 -33.66 -10.17
C ALA A 40 -3.72 -33.05 -8.87
N ARG A 41 -4.14 -31.78 -8.90
CA ARG A 41 -4.71 -31.09 -7.74
C ARG A 41 -6.24 -30.99 -7.88
N VAL A 42 -6.96 -31.20 -6.78
CA VAL A 42 -8.43 -31.09 -6.76
C VAL A 42 -8.82 -29.72 -6.22
N ILE A 43 -9.76 -29.06 -6.88
CA ILE A 43 -10.31 -27.78 -6.42
C ILE A 43 -11.80 -27.94 -6.18
N GLY A 44 -12.16 -27.73 -4.91
CA GLY A 44 -13.51 -27.86 -4.39
C GLY A 44 -14.17 -26.53 -4.07
N GLY A 45 -15.51 -26.53 -4.11
CA GLY A 45 -16.32 -25.46 -3.53
C GLY A 45 -16.34 -25.49 -2.00
N THR A 46 -17.04 -24.53 -1.39
CA THR A 46 -17.12 -24.35 0.07
C THR A 46 -17.68 -25.56 0.82
N ASP A 47 -18.44 -26.43 0.15
CA ASP A 47 -18.93 -27.68 0.73
C ASP A 47 -17.81 -28.65 1.13
N MET A 48 -16.61 -28.49 0.56
CA MET A 48 -15.42 -29.28 0.92
C MET A 48 -14.63 -28.70 2.10
N ASP A 49 -15.04 -27.55 2.67
CA ASP A 49 -14.40 -26.95 3.84
C ASP A 49 -14.91 -27.65 5.12
N SER A 50 -14.53 -28.92 5.24
CA SER A 50 -15.05 -29.85 6.22
C SER A 50 -13.93 -30.81 6.65
N PRO A 51 -13.69 -30.98 7.96
CA PRO A 51 -12.69 -31.94 8.48
C PRO A 51 -12.91 -33.38 7.99
N GLU A 52 -14.14 -33.73 7.63
CA GLU A 52 -14.52 -35.01 7.05
C GLU A 52 -13.84 -35.27 5.70
N LEU A 53 -13.45 -34.24 4.95
CA LEU A 53 -12.69 -34.39 3.70
C LEU A 53 -11.39 -35.15 3.94
N VAL A 54 -10.58 -34.65 4.88
CA VAL A 54 -9.31 -35.27 5.24
C VAL A 54 -9.54 -36.66 5.82
N THR A 55 -10.55 -36.80 6.69
CA THR A 55 -10.86 -38.08 7.35
C THR A 55 -11.28 -39.16 6.34
N THR A 56 -12.02 -38.77 5.30
CA THR A 56 -12.57 -39.71 4.30
C THR A 56 -11.57 -40.00 3.17
N ALA A 57 -10.90 -38.97 2.65
CA ALA A 57 -9.98 -39.12 1.53
C ALA A 57 -8.54 -39.46 1.94
N GLY A 58 -8.19 -39.34 3.22
CA GLY A 58 -6.86 -39.67 3.74
C GLY A 58 -5.74 -38.94 2.99
N ARG A 59 -4.66 -39.64 2.64
CA ARG A 59 -3.55 -39.08 1.85
C ARG A 59 -3.97 -38.52 0.49
N SER A 60 -5.08 -39.00 -0.09
CA SER A 60 -5.59 -38.49 -1.37
C SER A 60 -6.16 -37.07 -1.28
N ALA A 61 -6.44 -36.59 -0.06
CA ALA A 61 -6.82 -35.20 0.20
C ALA A 61 -5.64 -34.23 0.08
N GLU A 62 -4.39 -34.70 0.17
CA GLU A 62 -3.21 -33.85 0.17
C GLU A 62 -3.14 -32.98 -1.09
N GLY A 63 -2.91 -31.68 -0.91
CA GLY A 63 -2.90 -30.69 -1.97
C GLY A 63 -4.29 -30.33 -2.53
N ALA A 64 -5.39 -30.82 -1.93
CA ALA A 64 -6.73 -30.36 -2.27
C ALA A 64 -6.90 -28.90 -1.84
N ILE A 65 -7.41 -28.08 -2.75
CA ILE A 65 -7.68 -26.66 -2.53
C ILE A 65 -9.19 -26.48 -2.36
N VAL A 66 -9.59 -25.77 -1.33
CA VAL A 66 -11.00 -25.52 -1.00
C VAL A 66 -11.23 -24.03 -0.84
N ALA A 67 -12.27 -23.52 -1.51
CA ALA A 67 -12.72 -22.14 -1.33
C ALA A 67 -13.54 -21.99 -0.05
N THR A 68 -13.28 -20.96 0.76
CA THR A 68 -14.04 -20.66 1.98
C THR A 68 -14.32 -19.17 2.08
N VAL A 69 -15.33 -18.76 2.85
CA VAL A 69 -15.75 -17.35 2.99
C VAL A 69 -15.47 -16.77 4.37
N PHE A 70 -14.77 -17.52 5.21
CA PHE A 70 -14.45 -17.11 6.58
C PHE A 70 -13.00 -17.46 6.91
N ASN A 71 -12.28 -16.50 7.46
CA ASN A 71 -10.97 -16.70 8.05
C ASN A 71 -10.97 -16.09 9.47
N PRO A 72 -10.85 -16.89 10.54
CA PRO A 72 -10.91 -16.40 11.91
C PRO A 72 -9.74 -15.48 12.31
N GLU A 73 -8.72 -15.36 11.47
CA GLU A 73 -7.54 -14.52 11.70
C GLU A 73 -7.63 -13.15 11.01
N THR A 74 -8.74 -12.84 10.34
CA THR A 74 -8.93 -11.53 9.74
C THR A 74 -8.96 -10.44 10.81
N GLN A 75 -8.50 -9.24 10.45
CA GLN A 75 -8.36 -8.13 11.39
C GLN A 75 -9.62 -7.26 11.51
N ASP A 76 -10.69 -7.56 10.77
CA ASP A 76 -11.95 -6.83 10.90
C ASP A 76 -12.56 -7.03 12.30
N ARG A 77 -13.29 -6.01 12.75
CA ARG A 77 -13.75 -5.93 14.14
C ARG A 77 -14.80 -7.00 14.43
N GLU A 78 -15.74 -7.18 13.52
CA GLU A 78 -16.89 -8.07 13.59
C GLU A 78 -16.42 -9.52 13.70
N THR A 79 -15.47 -9.94 12.86
CA THR A 79 -14.87 -11.28 12.93
C THR A 79 -14.08 -11.49 14.22
N ARG A 80 -13.22 -10.54 14.62
CA ARG A 80 -12.45 -10.68 15.88
C ARG A 80 -13.35 -10.78 17.11
N GLU A 81 -14.40 -9.97 17.18
CA GLU A 81 -15.37 -10.03 18.28
C GLU A 81 -16.15 -11.35 18.28
N PHE A 82 -16.57 -11.83 17.10
CA PHE A 82 -17.24 -13.12 16.95
C PHE A 82 -16.34 -14.29 17.37
N VAL A 83 -15.11 -14.36 16.84
CA VAL A 83 -14.14 -15.40 17.18
C VAL A 83 -13.87 -15.41 18.69
N ARG A 84 -13.63 -14.24 19.29
CA ARG A 84 -13.42 -14.12 20.74
C ARG A 84 -14.62 -14.63 21.53
N ARG A 85 -15.83 -14.23 21.17
CA ARG A 85 -17.07 -14.65 21.86
C ARG A 85 -17.35 -16.14 21.68
N PHE A 86 -17.13 -16.66 20.48
CA PHE A 86 -17.35 -18.05 20.14
C PHE A 86 -16.36 -18.96 20.89
N LEU A 87 -15.08 -18.60 20.89
CA LEU A 87 -14.04 -19.29 21.64
C LEU A 87 -14.32 -19.27 23.15
N THR A 88 -14.74 -18.11 23.69
CA THR A 88 -15.09 -17.98 25.12
C THR A 88 -16.27 -18.88 25.49
N LYS A 89 -17.26 -19.01 24.60
CA LYS A 89 -18.50 -19.74 24.89
C LYS A 89 -18.38 -21.24 24.66
N TYR A 90 -17.67 -21.65 23.61
CA TYR A 90 -17.66 -23.05 23.13
C TYR A 90 -16.29 -23.71 23.23
N GLY A 91 -15.23 -22.98 23.62
CA GLY A 91 -13.89 -23.51 23.79
C GLY A 91 -13.16 -23.88 22.49
N VAL A 92 -13.74 -23.55 21.33
CA VAL A 92 -13.19 -23.85 20.00
C VAL A 92 -13.26 -22.61 19.10
N VAL A 93 -12.35 -22.51 18.13
CA VAL A 93 -12.38 -21.47 17.11
C VAL A 93 -13.54 -21.77 16.14
N PRO A 94 -14.37 -20.78 15.76
CA PRO A 94 -15.47 -21.02 14.82
C PRO A 94 -14.93 -21.40 13.45
N ASP A 95 -15.65 -22.29 12.77
CA ASP A 95 -15.41 -22.63 11.37
C ASP A 95 -16.29 -21.78 10.43
N THR A 96 -16.17 -22.03 9.12
CA THR A 96 -16.93 -21.29 8.10
C THR A 96 -18.44 -21.47 8.25
N TRP A 97 -18.88 -22.65 8.72
CA TRP A 97 -20.30 -22.96 8.91
C TRP A 97 -20.91 -22.25 10.10
N ALA A 98 -20.18 -22.19 11.22
CA ALA A 98 -20.58 -21.42 12.39
C ALA A 98 -20.68 -19.92 12.06
N ALA A 99 -19.70 -19.39 11.31
CA ALA A 99 -19.70 -17.99 10.88
C ALA A 99 -20.85 -17.69 9.91
N GLN A 100 -21.06 -18.52 8.88
CA GLN A 100 -22.17 -18.37 7.95
C GLN A 100 -23.54 -18.48 8.62
N GLY A 101 -23.71 -19.44 9.55
CA GLY A 101 -24.94 -19.61 10.30
C GLY A 101 -25.25 -18.39 11.18
N TYR A 102 -24.23 -17.83 11.83
CA TYR A 102 -24.38 -16.60 12.61
C TYR A 102 -24.80 -15.42 11.73
N ASP A 103 -24.15 -15.25 10.58
CA ASP A 103 -24.48 -14.16 9.65
C ASP A 103 -25.86 -14.31 9.02
N ALA A 104 -26.25 -15.52 8.63
CA ALA A 104 -27.56 -15.80 8.05
C ALA A 104 -28.69 -15.43 9.01
N LEU A 105 -28.55 -15.77 10.30
CA LEU A 105 -29.52 -15.39 11.32
C LEU A 105 -29.48 -13.88 11.61
N SER A 106 -28.29 -13.29 11.62
CA SER A 106 -28.11 -11.86 11.90
C SER A 106 -28.75 -10.98 10.83
N VAL A 107 -28.54 -11.31 9.55
CA VAL A 107 -29.14 -10.57 8.43
C VAL A 107 -30.65 -10.77 8.35
N LEU A 108 -31.14 -11.98 8.62
CA LEU A 108 -32.58 -12.26 8.67
C LEU A 108 -33.26 -11.48 9.81
N ALA A 109 -32.66 -11.46 10.99
CA ALA A 109 -33.17 -10.69 12.12
C ALA A 109 -33.17 -9.18 11.83
N ALA A 110 -32.15 -8.67 11.15
CA ALA A 110 -32.10 -7.29 10.71
C ALA A 110 -33.21 -6.96 9.69
N ALA A 111 -33.47 -7.86 8.74
CA ALA A 111 -34.55 -7.71 7.79
C ALA A 111 -35.93 -7.71 8.44
N ILE A 112 -36.20 -8.62 9.39
CA ILE A 112 -37.46 -8.66 10.15
C ILE A 112 -37.68 -7.35 10.91
N ARG A 113 -36.63 -6.84 11.59
CA ARG A 113 -36.69 -5.56 12.30
C ARG A 113 -36.96 -4.39 11.36
N LYS A 114 -36.26 -4.32 10.22
CA LYS A 114 -36.43 -3.26 9.21
C LYS A 114 -37.81 -3.32 8.56
N ALA A 115 -38.35 -4.52 8.33
CA ALA A 115 -39.67 -4.75 7.75
C ALA A 115 -40.82 -4.53 8.74
N ASN A 116 -40.54 -4.53 10.05
CA ASN A 116 -41.54 -4.63 11.12
C ASN A 116 -42.57 -5.74 10.84
N SER A 117 -42.12 -6.87 10.31
CA SER A 117 -42.96 -7.95 9.82
C SER A 117 -42.21 -9.26 9.80
N THR A 118 -42.92 -10.35 10.08
CA THR A 118 -42.44 -11.73 9.94
C THR A 118 -43.02 -12.41 8.69
N VAL A 119 -43.77 -11.68 7.87
CA VAL A 119 -44.37 -12.22 6.64
C VAL A 119 -43.26 -12.48 5.60
N PRO A 120 -43.09 -13.71 5.09
CA PRO A 120 -41.93 -14.09 4.27
C PRO A 120 -41.66 -13.21 3.05
N ILE A 121 -42.70 -12.82 2.30
CA ILE A 121 -42.53 -11.98 1.11
C ILE A 121 -42.03 -10.57 1.46
N VAL A 122 -42.47 -10.02 2.59
CA VAL A 122 -42.06 -8.68 3.07
C VAL A 122 -40.60 -8.71 3.54
N VAL A 123 -40.22 -9.76 4.26
CA VAL A 123 -38.83 -9.97 4.71
C VAL A 123 -37.89 -10.19 3.53
N ALA A 124 -38.27 -11.03 2.56
CA ALA A 124 -37.49 -11.30 1.36
C ALA A 124 -37.30 -10.05 0.49
N SER A 125 -38.35 -9.24 0.29
CA SER A 125 -38.23 -7.94 -0.38
C SER A 125 -37.29 -7.00 0.38
N THR A 126 -37.38 -6.96 1.71
CA THR A 126 -36.51 -6.10 2.53
C THR A 126 -35.04 -6.50 2.45
N LEU A 127 -34.74 -7.81 2.44
CA LEU A 127 -33.38 -8.35 2.31
C LEU A 127 -32.68 -7.86 1.03
N ARG A 128 -33.40 -7.80 -0.10
CA ARG A 128 -32.88 -7.33 -1.40
C ARG A 128 -32.49 -5.84 -1.41
N PHE A 129 -32.91 -5.09 -0.40
CA PHE A 129 -32.61 -3.66 -0.23
C PHE A 129 -31.88 -3.40 1.11
N ILE A 130 -31.16 -4.40 1.62
CA ILE A 130 -30.15 -4.18 2.66
C ILE A 130 -28.85 -3.81 1.93
N ASP A 131 -28.54 -2.52 1.96
CA ASP A 131 -27.27 -2.00 1.49
C ASP A 131 -26.17 -2.25 2.53
N ASP A 132 -24.99 -2.63 2.06
CA ASP A 132 -23.74 -2.80 2.83
C ASP A 132 -23.89 -3.59 4.15
N TRP A 133 -24.31 -4.85 4.08
CA TRP A 133 -24.35 -5.70 5.27
C TRP A 133 -22.93 -6.04 5.73
N ARG A 134 -22.59 -5.63 6.95
CA ARG A 134 -21.31 -5.94 7.60
C ARG A 134 -21.51 -7.07 8.61
N GLY A 135 -21.10 -8.28 8.23
CA GLY A 135 -21.22 -9.49 9.04
C GLY A 135 -19.87 -10.04 9.48
N VAL A 136 -19.90 -11.15 10.21
CA VAL A 136 -18.71 -11.89 10.66
C VAL A 136 -18.03 -12.65 9.53
N THR A 137 -18.64 -12.72 8.34
CA THR A 137 -18.04 -13.23 7.10
C THR A 137 -17.62 -12.10 6.15
N GLY A 138 -17.50 -10.87 6.67
CA GLY A 138 -17.14 -9.67 5.93
C GLY A 138 -18.36 -8.90 5.40
N SER A 139 -18.08 -7.89 4.56
CA SER A 139 -19.10 -7.05 3.95
C SER A 139 -19.65 -7.65 2.66
N TYR A 140 -20.97 -7.57 2.48
CA TYR A 140 -21.63 -8.01 1.25
C TYR A 140 -22.98 -7.33 1.04
N VAL A 141 -23.46 -7.39 -0.20
CA VAL A 141 -24.76 -6.85 -0.61
C VAL A 141 -25.60 -7.93 -1.29
N PHE A 142 -26.90 -7.68 -1.38
CA PHE A 142 -27.83 -8.52 -2.13
C PHE A 142 -28.18 -7.86 -3.46
N THR A 143 -28.15 -8.61 -4.56
CA THR A 143 -28.66 -8.14 -5.85
C THR A 143 -30.18 -8.08 -5.85
N LYS A 144 -30.77 -7.47 -6.88
CA LYS A 144 -32.23 -7.41 -7.05
C LYS A 144 -32.86 -8.81 -7.19
N GLU A 145 -32.08 -9.75 -7.68
CA GLU A 145 -32.42 -11.17 -7.84
C GLU A 145 -32.31 -11.93 -6.51
N GLY A 146 -31.57 -11.38 -5.54
CA GLY A 146 -31.32 -11.96 -4.22
C GLY A 146 -29.97 -12.68 -4.09
N ASP A 147 -29.09 -12.53 -5.07
CA ASP A 147 -27.74 -13.12 -5.02
C ASP A 147 -26.82 -12.29 -4.13
N VAL A 148 -25.82 -12.94 -3.54
CA VAL A 148 -24.84 -12.26 -2.67
C VAL A 148 -23.65 -11.80 -3.50
N GLN A 149 -23.29 -10.52 -3.40
CA GLN A 149 -22.14 -9.93 -4.06
C GLN A 149 -21.18 -9.31 -3.05
N GLY A 150 -19.88 -9.36 -3.34
CA GLY A 150 -18.84 -8.68 -2.56
C GLY A 150 -18.20 -9.50 -1.43
N LYS A 151 -18.69 -10.72 -1.15
CA LYS A 151 -18.06 -11.59 -0.14
C LYS A 151 -16.61 -11.89 -0.50
N THR A 152 -15.75 -11.79 0.51
CA THR A 152 -14.35 -12.20 0.39
C THR A 152 -14.27 -13.72 0.37
N VAL A 153 -13.55 -14.28 -0.61
CA VAL A 153 -13.26 -15.71 -0.72
C VAL A 153 -11.80 -15.94 -0.37
N PHE A 154 -11.56 -16.84 0.57
CA PHE A 154 -10.26 -17.37 0.96
C PHE A 154 -10.08 -18.77 0.37
N PHE A 155 -8.84 -19.24 0.33
CA PHE A 155 -8.52 -20.61 -0.06
C PHE A 155 -7.75 -21.31 1.05
N LYS A 156 -8.12 -22.56 1.30
CA LYS A 156 -7.39 -23.48 2.18
C LYS A 156 -6.78 -24.57 1.31
N ILE A 157 -5.59 -25.03 1.66
CA ILE A 157 -4.98 -26.22 1.09
C ILE A 157 -4.89 -27.28 2.18
N VAL A 158 -5.17 -28.54 1.82
CA VAL A 158 -4.85 -29.66 2.70
C VAL A 158 -3.35 -29.90 2.62
N LYS A 159 -2.66 -29.67 3.74
CA LYS A 159 -1.24 -29.94 3.91
C LYS A 159 -1.02 -30.75 5.19
N ASP A 160 -0.24 -31.81 5.09
CA ASP A 160 0.06 -32.71 6.21
C ASP A 160 -1.22 -33.22 6.92
N GLY A 161 -2.27 -33.48 6.13
CA GLY A 161 -3.58 -33.92 6.65
C GLY A 161 -4.33 -32.85 7.47
N LYS A 162 -4.05 -31.56 7.28
CA LYS A 162 -4.79 -30.46 7.90
C LYS A 162 -5.10 -29.38 6.89
N PHE A 163 -6.20 -28.66 7.09
CA PHE A 163 -6.41 -27.44 6.34
C PHE A 163 -5.49 -26.36 6.86
N GLU A 164 -4.64 -25.85 5.97
CA GLU A 164 -3.91 -24.62 6.17
C GLU A 164 -4.54 -23.56 5.28
N PHE A 165 -4.82 -22.38 5.84
CA PHE A 165 -5.11 -21.24 4.98
C PHE A 165 -3.90 -21.05 4.07
N MET A 166 -4.18 -20.92 2.77
CA MET A 166 -3.15 -20.48 1.84
C MET A 166 -2.87 -19.02 2.20
N TYR A 167 -1.96 -18.82 3.16
CA TYR A 167 -1.46 -17.49 3.47
C TYR A 167 -0.90 -16.92 2.17
N ARG A 168 -1.22 -15.64 1.97
CA ARG A 168 -0.51 -14.80 0.99
C ARG A 168 0.96 -14.78 1.40
N GLU A 169 1.75 -15.76 0.97
CA GLU A 169 3.03 -15.37 0.40
C GLU A 169 2.66 -14.41 -0.73
N LYS A 170 3.19 -13.18 -0.65
CA LYS A 170 2.99 -12.14 -1.67
C LYS A 170 3.67 -12.58 -2.97
N ALA A 171 3.16 -13.63 -3.63
CA ALA A 171 3.09 -13.64 -5.08
C ALA A 171 2.33 -12.36 -5.43
N GLY A 172 3.02 -11.42 -6.09
CA GLY A 172 2.65 -10.02 -6.20
C GLY A 172 1.14 -9.83 -6.25
N GLU A 173 0.59 -9.20 -5.21
CA GLU A 173 -0.81 -8.81 -5.23
C GLU A 173 -1.05 -8.06 -6.51
N GLU A 174 -1.79 -8.65 -7.44
CA GLU A 174 -2.35 -7.88 -8.53
C GLU A 174 -3.25 -6.84 -7.86
N VAL A 175 -2.76 -5.61 -7.85
CA VAL A 175 -3.42 -4.51 -7.16
C VAL A 175 -4.72 -4.28 -7.91
N ASN A 176 -5.85 -4.55 -7.27
CA ASN A 176 -7.15 -4.16 -7.82
C ASN A 176 -7.38 -2.68 -7.48
N PRO A 177 -7.28 -1.75 -8.45
CA PRO A 177 -7.43 -0.33 -8.18
C PRO A 177 -8.86 0.03 -7.72
N ALA A 178 -9.86 -0.82 -7.97
CA ALA A 178 -11.24 -0.57 -7.58
C ALA A 178 -11.57 -0.91 -6.11
N TYR A 179 -10.81 -1.81 -5.47
CA TYR A 179 -11.13 -2.29 -4.13
C TYR A 179 -10.42 -1.48 -3.04
N VAL A 180 -11.13 -0.69 -2.23
CA VAL A 180 -10.59 0.12 -1.13
C VAL A 180 -10.88 -0.55 0.22
N ARG A 181 -9.92 -0.53 1.16
CA ARG A 181 -10.14 -0.98 2.54
C ARG A 181 -10.41 0.23 3.43
N GLU A 182 -11.67 0.58 3.63
CA GLU A 182 -12.09 1.83 4.30
C GLU A 182 -11.33 2.15 5.60
N ASP A 183 -11.07 1.16 6.47
CA ASP A 183 -10.42 1.39 7.78
C ASP A 183 -8.89 1.51 7.73
N THR A 184 -8.26 1.20 6.59
CA THR A 184 -6.78 1.08 6.50
C THR A 184 -6.17 1.74 5.28
N THR A 185 -7.01 2.34 4.43
CA THR A 185 -6.61 3.04 3.23
C THR A 185 -6.81 4.53 3.41
N LEU A 186 -5.74 5.30 3.23
CA LEU A 186 -5.80 6.76 3.16
C LEU A 186 -5.94 7.20 1.70
N ARG A 187 -6.98 7.95 1.36
CA ARG A 187 -7.35 8.38 0.01
C ARG A 187 -7.12 9.87 -0.12
N ILE A 188 -6.15 10.23 -0.95
CA ILE A 188 -5.65 11.60 -1.08
C ILE A 188 -5.75 12.03 -2.54
N PRO A 189 -6.21 13.26 -2.83
CA PRO A 189 -6.14 13.81 -4.17
C PRO A 189 -4.70 14.24 -4.50
N ILE A 190 -4.34 14.20 -5.77
CA ILE A 190 -3.20 14.93 -6.33
C ILE A 190 -3.71 15.82 -7.45
N GLU A 191 -3.40 17.10 -7.34
CA GLU A 191 -3.59 18.09 -8.39
C GLU A 191 -2.56 17.88 -9.51
N GLY A 192 -3.04 17.66 -10.74
CA GLY A 192 -2.20 17.50 -11.93
C GLY A 192 -1.67 16.07 -12.14
N SER A 193 -0.79 15.91 -13.13
CA SER A 193 -0.22 14.61 -13.47
C SER A 193 1.11 14.38 -12.75
N VAL A 194 1.25 13.23 -12.07
CA VAL A 194 2.55 12.75 -11.61
C VAL A 194 3.28 12.17 -12.82
N SER A 195 4.27 12.89 -13.33
CA SER A 195 5.00 12.51 -14.55
C SER A 195 6.09 11.48 -14.24
N THR A 196 6.78 11.67 -13.12
CA THR A 196 7.87 10.84 -12.60
C THR A 196 7.85 10.82 -11.07
N ILE A 197 8.46 9.79 -10.50
CA ILE A 197 8.77 9.66 -9.07
C ILE A 197 10.27 9.39 -8.86
N ASP A 198 11.08 9.72 -9.88
CA ASP A 198 12.53 9.75 -9.77
C ASP A 198 12.92 10.98 -8.95
N PRO A 199 13.53 10.81 -7.76
CA PRO A 199 13.91 11.94 -6.91
C PRO A 199 14.87 12.92 -7.59
N GLY A 200 15.64 12.51 -8.60
CA GLY A 200 16.51 13.40 -9.38
C GLY A 200 15.80 14.18 -10.50
N GLN A 201 14.58 13.82 -10.87
CA GLN A 201 13.83 14.38 -12.00
C GLN A 201 12.51 15.06 -11.61
N THR A 202 12.12 14.93 -10.34
CA THR A 202 10.85 15.39 -9.81
C THR A 202 10.77 16.91 -9.75
N VAL A 203 9.62 17.48 -10.16
CA VAL A 203 9.34 18.93 -10.11
C VAL A 203 8.03 19.26 -9.44
N GLU A 204 6.98 18.50 -9.73
CA GLU A 204 5.64 18.82 -9.26
C GLU A 204 5.49 18.49 -7.76
N MET A 205 4.75 19.30 -7.00
CA MET A 205 4.54 19.07 -5.55
C MET A 205 3.98 17.68 -5.24
N GLY A 206 3.06 17.16 -6.08
CA GLY A 206 2.52 15.80 -5.92
C GLY A 206 3.61 14.72 -6.08
N SER A 207 4.51 14.89 -7.05
CA SER A 207 5.66 14.01 -7.26
C SER A 207 6.65 14.08 -6.09
N ILE A 208 6.87 15.26 -5.52
CA ILE A 208 7.71 15.49 -4.33
C ILE A 208 7.13 14.78 -3.11
N GLU A 209 5.83 14.95 -2.85
CA GLU A 209 5.10 14.28 -1.77
C GLU A 209 5.20 12.76 -1.89
N ILE A 210 4.96 12.19 -3.07
CA ILE A 210 5.08 10.74 -3.29
C ILE A 210 6.53 10.28 -3.05
N THR A 211 7.51 11.06 -3.53
CA THR A 211 8.93 10.77 -3.31
C THR A 211 9.28 10.78 -1.82
N ALA A 212 8.65 11.65 -1.04
CA ALA A 212 8.77 11.69 0.42
C ALA A 212 8.30 10.39 1.09
N GLN A 213 7.27 9.74 0.53
CA GLN A 213 6.74 8.46 1.02
C GLN A 213 7.58 7.24 0.63
N LEU A 214 8.29 7.31 -0.52
CA LEU A 214 9.03 6.19 -1.11
C LEU A 214 10.50 6.14 -0.70
N PHE A 215 11.11 7.28 -0.43
CA PHE A 215 12.54 7.37 -0.14
C PHE A 215 12.77 8.01 1.23
N LEU A 216 13.95 7.85 1.81
CA LEU A 216 14.39 8.63 2.97
C LEU A 216 15.32 9.76 2.51
N GLY A 217 15.23 10.92 3.16
CA GLY A 217 16.27 11.95 3.14
C GLY A 217 17.33 11.67 4.21
N LEU A 218 18.48 12.33 4.10
CA LEU A 218 19.46 12.33 5.20
C LEU A 218 18.83 12.92 6.47
N THR A 219 18.07 14.00 6.27
CA THR A 219 17.28 14.71 7.26
C THR A 219 15.83 14.80 6.81
N ASN A 220 14.94 15.12 7.75
CA ASN A 220 13.54 15.47 7.49
C ASN A 220 13.23 16.78 8.25
N PHE A 221 11.99 17.24 8.23
CA PHE A 221 11.55 18.47 8.90
C PHE A 221 10.64 18.13 10.07
N ASP A 222 10.89 18.75 11.22
CA ASP A 222 9.97 18.67 12.35
C ASP A 222 8.63 19.34 11.96
N PRO A 223 7.48 18.67 12.08
CA PRO A 223 6.21 19.18 11.57
C PRO A 223 5.67 20.39 12.35
N LYS A 224 6.27 20.76 13.49
CA LYS A 224 5.87 21.92 14.30
C LYS A 224 6.84 23.10 14.14
N THR A 225 8.13 22.82 14.17
CA THR A 225 9.19 23.84 14.16
C THR A 225 9.80 24.08 12.78
N TYR A 226 9.56 23.16 11.83
CA TYR A 226 10.16 23.15 10.49
C TYR A 226 11.70 23.15 10.48
N GLN A 227 12.32 22.79 11.62
CA GLN A 227 13.76 22.62 11.71
C GLN A 227 14.17 21.26 11.13
N PRO A 228 15.37 21.15 10.54
CA PRO A 228 15.89 19.88 10.10
C PRO A 228 16.11 18.94 11.29
N VAL A 229 15.63 17.71 11.17
CA VAL A 229 15.79 16.61 12.13
C VAL A 229 16.39 15.39 11.44
N PRO A 230 17.09 14.50 12.16
CA PRO A 230 17.65 13.28 11.56
C PRO A 230 16.57 12.35 10.97
N GLU A 231 16.85 11.70 9.83
CA GLU A 231 15.99 10.67 9.22
C GLU A 231 16.80 9.41 8.85
N LEU A 232 17.46 9.38 7.68
CA LEU A 232 18.44 8.33 7.36
C LEU A 232 19.75 8.54 8.12
N ALA A 233 20.11 9.79 8.40
CA ALA A 233 21.15 10.11 9.34
C ALA A 233 20.64 9.93 10.78
N THR A 234 21.54 9.55 11.69
CA THR A 234 21.33 9.57 13.14
C THR A 234 21.71 10.92 13.76
N GLY A 235 22.52 11.71 13.04
CA GLY A 235 22.98 13.04 13.44
C GLY A 235 24.11 13.54 12.52
N TRP A 236 24.59 14.75 12.77
CA TRP A 236 25.68 15.35 12.02
C TRP A 236 26.56 16.29 12.87
N THR A 237 27.77 16.54 12.38
CA THR A 237 28.71 17.53 12.91
C THR A 237 29.08 18.54 11.84
N VAL A 238 29.41 19.77 12.25
CA VAL A 238 29.81 20.87 11.36
C VAL A 238 31.19 21.38 11.79
N SER A 239 32.07 21.68 10.83
CA SER A 239 33.34 22.35 11.10
C SER A 239 33.16 23.80 11.57
N ASP A 240 34.18 24.34 12.24
CA ASP A 240 34.17 25.72 12.75
C ASP A 240 33.99 26.78 11.64
N ASP A 241 34.47 26.49 10.43
CA ASP A 241 34.31 27.36 9.26
C ASP A 241 32.95 27.19 8.55
N GLY A 242 32.10 26.27 9.00
CA GLY A 242 30.77 26.02 8.47
C GLY A 242 30.74 25.39 7.08
N LYS A 243 31.86 24.85 6.58
CA LYS A 243 31.99 24.30 5.22
C LYS A 243 32.02 22.78 5.14
N SER A 244 32.33 22.09 6.24
CA SER A 244 32.40 20.63 6.26
C SER A 244 31.30 20.07 7.15
N TYR A 245 30.53 19.14 6.59
CA TYR A 245 29.46 18.43 7.29
C TYR A 245 29.72 16.94 7.24
N ARG A 246 29.60 16.26 8.39
CA ARG A 246 29.69 14.79 8.48
C ARG A 246 28.39 14.26 9.05
N PHE A 247 27.75 13.33 8.34
CA PHE A 247 26.55 12.64 8.80
C PHE A 247 26.86 11.17 9.06
N ARG A 248 26.32 10.63 10.15
CA ARG A 248 26.37 9.18 10.45
C ARG A 248 25.04 8.56 10.09
N LEU A 249 25.05 7.60 9.18
CA LEU A 249 23.83 6.90 8.72
C LEU A 249 23.44 5.79 9.68
N ARG A 250 22.16 5.45 9.65
CA ARG A 250 21.62 4.24 10.23
C ARG A 250 22.16 3.00 9.50
N ASP A 251 22.42 1.93 10.24
CA ASP A 251 22.85 0.63 9.72
C ASP A 251 21.73 -0.42 9.67
N ASP A 252 20.49 -0.02 9.97
CA ASP A 252 19.29 -0.88 9.95
C ASP A 252 18.35 -0.60 8.77
N VAL A 253 18.72 0.34 7.87
CA VAL A 253 17.88 0.73 6.73
C VAL A 253 18.17 -0.13 5.51
N LYS A 254 17.11 -0.73 4.96
CA LYS A 254 17.17 -1.58 3.77
C LYS A 254 16.31 -1.03 2.64
N TRP A 255 16.76 -1.30 1.42
CA TRP A 255 15.94 -1.21 0.23
C TRP A 255 14.86 -2.30 0.24
N THR A 256 13.82 -2.14 -0.57
CA THR A 256 12.72 -3.11 -0.69
C THR A 256 13.14 -4.50 -1.18
N ASP A 257 14.29 -4.64 -1.83
CA ASP A 257 14.87 -5.93 -2.23
C ASP A 257 15.69 -6.59 -1.10
N GLY A 258 15.83 -5.92 0.05
CA GLY A 258 16.56 -6.39 1.22
C GLY A 258 18.03 -5.99 1.26
N SER A 259 18.57 -5.36 0.21
CA SER A 259 19.92 -4.81 0.23
C SER A 259 20.03 -3.62 1.19
N GLN A 260 21.23 -3.40 1.73
CA GLN A 260 21.48 -2.34 2.70
C GLN A 260 21.56 -0.98 2.01
N VAL A 261 20.98 0.07 2.60
CA VAL A 261 21.20 1.46 2.17
C VAL A 261 22.53 1.95 2.74
N THR A 262 23.38 2.52 1.88
CA THR A 262 24.72 3.00 2.26
C THR A 262 24.96 4.45 1.86
N ALA A 263 26.02 5.06 2.41
CA ALA A 263 26.48 6.39 2.03
C ALA A 263 26.88 6.45 0.54
N HIS A 264 27.33 5.34 -0.03
CA HIS A 264 27.66 5.24 -1.45
C HIS A 264 26.45 5.44 -2.38
N ASP A 265 25.25 5.06 -1.95
CA ASP A 265 24.01 5.29 -2.71
C ASP A 265 23.70 6.79 -2.88
N ILE A 266 24.05 7.59 -1.86
CA ILE A 266 23.85 9.05 -1.85
C ILE A 266 24.90 9.74 -2.71
N VAL A 267 26.18 9.37 -2.55
CA VAL A 267 27.28 9.87 -3.39
C VAL A 267 26.97 9.62 -4.86
N TRP A 268 26.55 8.39 -5.20
CA TRP A 268 26.19 8.02 -6.56
C TRP A 268 24.97 8.80 -7.06
N ALA A 269 23.93 8.97 -6.25
CA ALA A 269 22.75 9.76 -6.62
C ALA A 269 23.08 11.22 -6.93
N ILE A 270 23.93 11.86 -6.12
CA ILE A 270 24.37 13.25 -6.34
C ILE A 270 25.20 13.35 -7.61
N HIS A 271 26.13 12.42 -7.85
CA HIS A 271 26.91 12.38 -9.09
C HIS A 271 26.00 12.20 -10.31
N ARG A 272 25.02 11.30 -10.24
CA ARG A 272 24.02 11.11 -11.29
C ARG A 272 23.26 12.42 -11.56
N ASN A 273 22.79 13.09 -10.52
CA ASN A 273 22.00 14.32 -10.66
C ASN A 273 22.83 15.50 -11.21
N LEU A 274 24.12 15.56 -10.90
CA LEU A 274 25.06 16.54 -11.44
C LEU A 274 25.50 16.23 -12.88
N ASN A 275 25.34 14.99 -13.35
CA ASN A 275 25.65 14.66 -14.73
C ASN A 275 24.75 15.48 -15.69
N PRO A 276 25.32 16.26 -16.63
CA PRO A 276 24.54 17.08 -17.57
C PRO A 276 23.53 16.27 -18.40
N ASP A 277 23.85 15.02 -18.72
CA ASP A 277 23.00 14.13 -19.50
C ASP A 277 21.73 13.73 -18.73
N THR A 278 21.78 13.73 -17.41
CA THR A 278 20.63 13.47 -16.54
C THR A 278 19.60 14.60 -16.62
N LYS A 279 20.01 15.83 -16.95
CA LYS A 279 19.11 17.01 -17.05
C LYS A 279 18.24 17.21 -15.80
N SER A 280 18.81 17.01 -14.62
CA SER A 280 18.08 17.18 -13.35
C SER A 280 17.53 18.61 -13.22
N PRO A 281 16.22 18.81 -13.06
CA PRO A 281 15.61 20.15 -13.06
C PRO A 281 16.11 21.06 -11.92
N TYR A 282 16.47 20.47 -10.77
CA TYR A 282 16.95 21.17 -9.57
C TYR A 282 18.46 21.03 -9.36
N VAL A 283 19.22 20.76 -10.43
CA VAL A 283 20.68 20.55 -10.32
C VAL A 283 21.42 21.73 -9.67
N SER A 284 20.92 22.95 -9.85
CA SER A 284 21.50 24.16 -9.23
C SER A 284 21.48 24.14 -7.70
N SER A 285 20.52 23.44 -7.08
CA SER A 285 20.48 23.28 -5.63
C SER A 285 21.65 22.45 -5.09
N LEU A 286 22.31 21.66 -5.94
CA LEU A 286 23.52 20.90 -5.59
C LEU A 286 24.80 21.74 -5.70
N TYR A 287 24.75 22.96 -6.26
CA TYR A 287 25.93 23.81 -6.46
C TYR A 287 26.52 24.39 -5.17
N VAL A 288 25.81 24.24 -4.04
CA VAL A 288 26.39 24.51 -2.72
C VAL A 288 27.58 23.59 -2.42
N LEU A 289 27.62 22.39 -3.02
CA LEU A 289 28.71 21.44 -2.88
C LEU A 289 29.93 21.91 -3.68
N LYS A 290 31.10 21.73 -3.08
CA LYS A 290 32.38 22.11 -3.70
C LYS A 290 32.48 21.53 -5.12
N ASN A 291 32.86 22.35 -6.10
CA ASN A 291 33.09 21.98 -7.51
C ASN A 291 31.88 21.40 -8.28
N ALA A 292 30.68 21.34 -7.68
CA ALA A 292 29.51 20.73 -8.32
C ALA A 292 29.03 21.50 -9.57
N GLU A 293 29.02 22.84 -9.52
CA GLU A 293 28.65 23.68 -10.67
C GLU A 293 29.63 23.51 -11.84
N ALA A 294 30.93 23.42 -11.54
CA ALA A 294 31.95 23.26 -12.57
C ALA A 294 31.79 21.93 -13.31
N VAL A 295 31.48 20.85 -12.58
CA VAL A 295 31.20 19.54 -13.20
C VAL A 295 29.94 19.59 -14.04
N ASN A 296 28.82 20.10 -13.50
CA ASN A 296 27.58 20.16 -14.27
C ASN A 296 27.67 21.07 -15.52
N LYS A 297 28.47 22.14 -15.48
CA LYS A 297 28.69 23.00 -16.64
C LYS A 297 29.75 22.47 -17.62
N GLY A 298 30.27 21.25 -17.40
CA GLY A 298 31.31 20.65 -18.24
C GLY A 298 32.66 21.35 -18.18
N LYS A 299 32.89 22.20 -17.16
CA LYS A 299 34.17 22.88 -16.91
C LYS A 299 35.17 21.97 -16.20
N SER A 300 34.68 20.90 -15.56
CA SER A 300 35.49 19.81 -15.02
C SER A 300 34.83 18.48 -15.35
N SER A 301 35.63 17.47 -15.67
CA SER A 301 35.18 16.07 -15.85
C SER A 301 35.48 15.19 -14.64
N ASP A 302 36.13 15.75 -13.61
CA ASP A 302 36.55 15.02 -12.42
C ASP A 302 35.47 15.08 -11.32
N TYR A 303 34.64 14.03 -11.27
CA TYR A 303 33.61 13.87 -10.24
C TYR A 303 34.19 13.65 -8.84
N SER A 304 35.46 13.21 -8.71
CA SER A 304 36.09 13.01 -7.39
C SER A 304 36.37 14.32 -6.65
N GLN A 305 36.35 15.45 -7.37
CA GLN A 305 36.50 16.78 -6.78
C GLN A 305 35.19 17.37 -6.27
N ILE A 306 34.04 16.73 -6.53
CA ILE A 306 32.76 17.17 -5.98
C ILE A 306 32.81 16.98 -4.46
N GLY A 307 32.35 17.97 -3.70
CA GLY A 307 32.36 17.98 -2.24
C GLY A 307 31.37 17.00 -1.59
N VAL A 308 31.38 15.74 -1.99
CA VAL A 308 30.62 14.64 -1.40
C VAL A 308 31.45 13.34 -1.46
N ASN A 309 31.63 12.69 -0.32
CA ASN A 309 32.37 11.44 -0.24
C ASN A 309 31.78 10.52 0.86
N ALA A 310 31.96 9.22 0.67
CA ALA A 310 31.63 8.18 1.65
C ALA A 310 32.92 7.45 2.06
N PRO A 311 33.58 7.85 3.16
CA PRO A 311 34.78 7.15 3.65
C PRO A 311 34.50 5.71 4.08
N ASP A 312 33.26 5.40 4.44
CA ASP A 312 32.76 4.06 4.78
C ASP A 312 31.26 3.96 4.44
N ASP A 313 30.68 2.76 4.57
CA ASP A 313 29.30 2.46 4.19
C ASP A 313 28.25 3.32 4.91
N PHE A 314 28.56 3.87 6.09
CA PHE A 314 27.58 4.54 6.93
C PHE A 314 28.02 5.93 7.40
N THR A 315 29.02 6.51 6.76
CA THR A 315 29.46 7.89 6.99
C THR A 315 29.47 8.62 5.67
N ILE A 316 28.84 9.78 5.62
CA ILE A 316 28.91 10.68 4.46
C ILE A 316 29.46 12.03 4.87
N GLU A 317 30.41 12.52 4.08
CA GLU A 317 31.07 13.81 4.26
C GLU A 317 30.74 14.73 3.10
N PHE A 318 30.36 15.96 3.43
CA PHE A 318 30.14 17.02 2.46
C PHE A 318 31.14 18.16 2.69
N THR A 319 31.63 18.74 1.60
CA THR A 319 32.42 19.97 1.59
C THR A 319 31.70 21.00 0.72
N LEU A 320 31.45 22.18 1.27
CA LEU A 320 30.71 23.24 0.59
C LEU A 320 31.65 24.27 -0.04
N GLU A 321 31.18 24.94 -1.09
CA GLU A 321 31.91 26.05 -1.74
C GLU A 321 32.02 27.26 -0.77
N HIS A 322 30.93 27.51 -0.04
CA HIS A 322 30.79 28.57 0.96
C HIS A 322 30.07 28.04 2.22
N PRO A 323 30.26 28.68 3.39
CA PRO A 323 29.55 28.27 4.60
C PRO A 323 28.04 28.43 4.41
N ALA A 324 27.26 27.39 4.75
CA ALA A 324 25.81 27.40 4.60
C ALA A 324 25.13 26.72 5.80
N THR A 325 24.68 27.51 6.78
CA THR A 325 24.05 27.00 8.02
C THR A 325 22.75 26.23 7.79
N HIS A 326 22.08 26.50 6.68
CA HIS A 326 20.86 25.82 6.26
C HIS A 326 21.12 24.49 5.52
N PHE A 327 22.38 24.07 5.33
CA PHE A 327 22.71 22.85 4.60
C PHE A 327 21.99 21.58 5.11
N PRO A 328 21.81 21.36 6.44
CA PRO A 328 21.03 20.22 6.92
C PRO A 328 19.56 20.23 6.48
N ALA A 329 18.98 21.38 6.10
CA ALA A 329 17.65 21.41 5.49
C ALA A 329 17.70 20.96 4.02
N LEU A 330 18.75 21.34 3.28
CA LEU A 330 18.93 20.92 1.88
C LEU A 330 19.06 19.40 1.75
N THR A 331 19.75 18.74 2.68
CA THR A 331 19.97 17.30 2.65
C THR A 331 18.71 16.45 2.86
N GLY A 332 17.58 17.07 3.23
CA GLY A 332 16.28 16.42 3.30
C GLY A 332 15.44 16.53 2.02
N LEU A 333 15.88 17.36 1.08
CA LEU A 333 15.20 17.57 -0.20
C LEU A 333 15.42 16.38 -1.16
N TRP A 334 14.51 16.23 -2.13
CA TRP A 334 14.39 15.02 -2.96
C TRP A 334 15.64 14.72 -3.81
N MET A 335 16.35 15.73 -4.29
CA MET A 335 17.59 15.58 -5.08
C MET A 335 18.81 15.08 -4.27
N TYR A 336 18.74 15.09 -2.93
CA TYR A 336 19.78 14.55 -2.04
C TYR A 336 19.50 13.11 -1.58
N ARG A 337 18.35 12.54 -1.94
CA ARG A 337 17.95 11.21 -1.47
C ARG A 337 18.83 10.13 -2.12
N PRO A 338 19.17 9.05 -1.39
CA PRO A 338 19.84 7.89 -1.97
C PRO A 338 18.98 7.31 -3.09
N LEU A 339 19.65 6.74 -4.08
CA LEU A 339 19.00 6.05 -5.20
C LEU A 339 19.60 4.65 -5.35
N HIS A 340 18.74 3.67 -5.61
CA HIS A 340 19.19 2.29 -5.80
C HIS A 340 19.85 2.11 -7.17
N ARG A 341 21.18 2.25 -7.21
CA ARG A 341 22.01 2.23 -8.42
C ARG A 341 21.68 1.07 -9.35
N LYS A 342 21.65 -0.16 -8.82
CA LYS A 342 21.44 -1.37 -9.61
C LYS A 342 20.08 -1.36 -10.32
N ALA A 343 19.02 -0.91 -9.65
CA ALA A 343 17.69 -0.84 -10.28
C ALA A 343 17.65 0.18 -11.41
N ILE A 344 18.34 1.32 -11.26
CA ILE A 344 18.42 2.34 -12.30
C ILE A 344 19.24 1.85 -13.49
N GLU A 345 20.39 1.21 -13.26
CA GLU A 345 21.24 0.68 -14.33
C GLU A 345 20.56 -0.47 -15.09
N ASP A 346 19.89 -1.39 -14.37
CA ASP A 346 19.24 -2.57 -14.96
C ASP A 346 17.95 -2.18 -15.73
N HIS A 347 17.17 -1.21 -15.24
CA HIS A 347 15.85 -0.88 -15.79
C HIS A 347 15.76 0.46 -16.52
N LYS A 348 16.80 1.30 -16.44
CA LYS A 348 16.89 2.60 -17.14
C LYS A 348 15.65 3.45 -16.92
N GLU A 349 15.02 3.98 -17.97
CA GLU A 349 13.81 4.81 -17.89
C GLU A 349 12.62 4.14 -17.17
N LYS A 350 12.60 2.81 -17.10
CA LYS A 350 11.53 2.03 -16.45
C LYS A 350 11.82 1.75 -14.98
N TRP A 351 12.92 2.26 -14.42
CA TRP A 351 13.31 1.97 -13.04
C TRP A 351 12.25 2.38 -12.02
N THR A 352 11.44 3.40 -12.31
CA THR A 352 10.35 3.85 -11.44
C THR A 352 9.04 3.08 -11.60
N GLU A 353 8.97 2.05 -12.46
CA GLU A 353 7.78 1.21 -12.59
C GLU A 353 7.60 0.32 -11.34
N PRO A 354 6.36 -0.04 -10.95
CA PRO A 354 6.10 -0.79 -9.70
C PRO A 354 6.89 -2.09 -9.52
N LYS A 355 7.28 -2.75 -10.62
CA LYS A 355 8.06 -4.00 -10.58
C LYS A 355 9.56 -3.79 -10.39
N ASN A 356 10.07 -2.60 -10.71
CA ASN A 356 11.49 -2.32 -10.84
C ASN A 356 11.99 -1.42 -9.69
N ILE A 357 11.15 -0.49 -9.25
CA ILE A 357 11.54 0.52 -8.27
C ILE A 357 11.93 -0.12 -6.94
N GLN A 358 13.10 0.27 -6.44
CA GLN A 358 13.51 -0.03 -5.07
C GLN A 358 13.39 1.23 -4.23
N SER A 359 12.68 1.09 -3.10
CA SER A 359 12.39 2.19 -2.16
C SER A 359 12.98 1.85 -0.79
N ASN A 360 13.26 2.85 0.02
CA ASN A 360 13.74 2.69 1.41
C ASN A 360 12.89 3.46 2.43
N GLY A 361 11.83 4.13 1.98
CA GLY A 361 10.88 4.86 2.80
C GLY A 361 9.76 4.00 3.42
N PRO A 362 8.80 4.64 4.12
CA PRO A 362 7.70 3.98 4.81
C PRO A 362 6.74 3.22 3.90
N TYR A 363 6.68 3.58 2.61
CA TYR A 363 5.85 2.90 1.63
C TYR A 363 6.67 2.43 0.42
N LYS A 364 6.09 1.48 -0.30
CA LYS A 364 6.56 1.01 -1.61
C LYS A 364 5.47 1.16 -2.65
N LEU A 365 5.87 1.39 -3.90
CA LEU A 365 4.94 1.51 -5.01
C LEU A 365 4.31 0.14 -5.32
N ALA A 366 2.98 0.06 -5.24
CA ALA A 366 2.24 -1.17 -5.54
C ALA A 366 1.59 -1.13 -6.93
N TYR A 367 1.06 0.04 -7.32
CA TYR A 367 0.39 0.22 -8.61
C TYR A 367 0.47 1.67 -9.05
N TRP A 368 0.52 1.88 -10.37
CA TRP A 368 0.49 3.21 -10.94
C TRP A 368 -0.21 3.22 -12.30
N ASN A 369 -1.40 3.80 -12.34
CA ASN A 369 -2.03 4.28 -13.55
C ASN A 369 -1.83 5.79 -13.61
N LYS A 370 -0.98 6.24 -14.54
CA LYS A 370 -0.57 7.66 -14.65
C LYS A 370 -1.76 8.63 -14.83
N ALA A 371 -2.88 8.16 -15.37
CA ALA A 371 -4.06 8.99 -15.61
C ALA A 371 -5.04 9.02 -14.44
N GLN A 372 -5.02 8.03 -13.55
CA GLN A 372 -6.11 7.82 -12.59
C GLN A 372 -5.64 7.74 -11.14
N VAL A 373 -4.77 6.77 -10.83
CA VAL A 373 -4.48 6.42 -9.43
C VAL A 373 -3.09 5.84 -9.27
N MET A 374 -2.42 6.24 -8.20
CA MET A 374 -1.21 5.60 -7.69
C MET A 374 -1.51 4.99 -6.32
N ILE A 375 -1.05 3.76 -6.11
CA ILE A 375 -1.28 3.03 -4.86
C ILE A 375 0.07 2.70 -4.26
N LEU A 376 0.30 3.23 -3.06
CA LEU A 376 1.44 2.92 -2.22
C LEU A 376 0.99 1.98 -1.10
N ARG A 377 1.84 1.02 -0.75
CA ARG A 377 1.59 0.11 0.38
C ARG A 377 2.72 0.19 1.37
N LYS A 378 2.39 -0.01 2.63
CA LYS A 378 3.37 -0.04 3.71
C LYS A 378 4.54 -0.95 3.34
N ASN A 379 5.74 -0.41 3.50
CA ASN A 379 6.98 -1.12 3.27
C ASN A 379 7.36 -1.88 4.54
N PRO A 380 7.27 -3.23 4.56
CA PRO A 380 7.63 -4.01 5.74
C PRO A 380 9.13 -3.97 6.05
N ALA A 381 9.98 -3.61 5.08
CA ALA A 381 11.43 -3.48 5.27
C ALA A 381 11.84 -2.10 5.80
N TYR A 382 10.90 -1.15 5.93
CA TYR A 382 11.18 0.16 6.50
C TYR A 382 11.63 0.05 7.96
N TYR A 383 12.70 0.76 8.34
CA TYR A 383 13.32 0.64 9.67
C TYR A 383 12.33 0.91 10.82
N ASP A 384 11.33 1.77 10.61
CA ASP A 384 10.29 2.07 11.59
C ASP A 384 8.89 1.61 11.15
N ALA A 385 8.80 0.52 10.40
CA ALA A 385 7.54 -0.04 9.89
C ALA A 385 6.48 -0.27 10.98
N LYS A 386 6.91 -0.53 12.24
CA LYS A 386 6.00 -0.72 13.39
C LYS A 386 5.15 0.51 13.71
N ASN A 387 5.66 1.72 13.42
CA ASN A 387 4.96 2.98 13.70
C ASN A 387 4.15 3.48 12.50
N VAL A 388 4.33 2.88 11.32
CA VAL A 388 3.48 3.14 10.15
C VAL A 388 2.12 2.47 10.35
N ARG A 389 1.08 3.27 10.63
CA ARG A 389 -0.27 2.78 10.94
C ARG A 389 -1.18 2.60 9.73
N ILE A 390 -0.95 3.40 8.69
CA ILE A 390 -1.72 3.33 7.44
C ILE A 390 -1.11 2.24 6.57
N GLU A 391 -1.92 1.26 6.15
CA GLU A 391 -1.43 0.12 5.39
C GLU A 391 -1.35 0.41 3.89
N GLU A 392 -2.22 1.29 3.39
CA GLU A 392 -2.27 1.67 1.99
C GLU A 392 -2.59 3.17 1.83
N VAL A 393 -1.88 3.84 0.93
CA VAL A 393 -2.16 5.22 0.52
C VAL A 393 -2.52 5.21 -0.95
N ARG A 394 -3.65 5.81 -1.30
CA ARG A 394 -4.12 5.96 -2.68
C ARG A 394 -4.13 7.42 -3.06
N TYR A 395 -3.34 7.75 -4.06
CA TYR A 395 -3.31 9.07 -4.66
C TYR A 395 -4.15 9.06 -5.93
N TYR A 396 -5.24 9.81 -5.92
CA TYR A 396 -6.14 9.97 -7.06
C TYR A 396 -5.77 11.21 -7.85
N ASN A 397 -5.56 11.08 -9.16
CA ASN A 397 -5.36 12.22 -10.05
C ASN A 397 -6.70 12.92 -10.25
N ILE A 398 -6.88 14.07 -9.62
CA ILE A 398 -8.13 14.82 -9.63
C ILE A 398 -7.84 16.22 -10.17
N PRO A 399 -8.30 16.55 -11.38
CA PRO A 399 -7.86 17.74 -12.09
C PRO A 399 -8.40 19.04 -11.50
N GLN A 400 -9.48 19.00 -10.71
CA GLN A 400 -10.17 20.19 -10.24
C GLN A 400 -10.74 20.01 -8.83
N GLY A 401 -10.61 21.06 -8.01
CA GLY A 401 -11.08 21.08 -6.63
C GLY A 401 -12.58 20.87 -6.44
N SER A 402 -13.42 21.23 -7.41
CA SER A 402 -14.87 20.98 -7.36
C SER A 402 -15.19 19.49 -7.39
N VAL A 403 -14.52 18.73 -8.26
CA VAL A 403 -14.64 17.26 -8.32
C VAL A 403 -14.13 16.63 -7.03
N GLY A 404 -12.96 17.07 -6.56
CA GLY A 404 -12.41 16.60 -5.29
C GLY A 404 -13.32 16.90 -4.10
N LEU A 405 -14.01 18.04 -4.09
CA LEU A 405 -14.97 18.38 -3.04
C LEU A 405 -16.19 17.46 -3.03
N GLU A 406 -16.73 17.12 -4.19
CA GLU A 406 -17.83 16.14 -4.28
C GLU A 406 -17.38 14.74 -3.86
N MET A 407 -16.17 14.32 -4.27
CA MET A 407 -15.59 13.04 -3.82
C MET A 407 -15.38 13.01 -2.30
N TYR A 408 -14.89 14.10 -1.70
CA TYR A 408 -14.77 14.22 -0.25
C TYR A 408 -16.13 14.12 0.45
N ARG A 409 -17.15 14.84 -0.07
CA ARG A 409 -18.54 14.77 0.45
C ARG A 409 -19.14 13.36 0.38
N ASN A 410 -18.77 12.59 -0.64
CA ASN A 410 -19.20 11.21 -0.84
C ASN A 410 -18.36 10.17 -0.08
N ASN A 411 -17.45 10.60 0.81
CA ASN A 411 -16.53 9.73 1.53
C ASN A 411 -15.65 8.89 0.57
N GLU A 412 -15.24 9.46 -0.57
CA GLU A 412 -14.31 8.87 -1.54
C GLU A 412 -12.88 9.42 -1.38
N LEU A 413 -12.71 10.52 -0.65
CA LEU A 413 -11.43 11.10 -0.24
C LEU A 413 -11.42 11.34 1.27
N ASP A 414 -10.25 11.22 1.88
CA ASP A 414 -10.05 11.45 3.31
C ASP A 414 -9.40 12.81 3.60
N ILE A 415 -8.76 13.41 2.58
CA ILE A 415 -8.09 14.72 2.68
C ILE A 415 -8.49 15.57 1.47
N LEU A 416 -8.74 16.86 1.71
CA LEU A 416 -8.93 17.88 0.66
C LEU A 416 -8.38 19.22 1.15
N GLY A 417 -7.74 19.98 0.26
CA GLY A 417 -7.11 21.26 0.57
C GLY A 417 -5.59 21.21 0.63
N GLY A 418 -4.98 22.34 0.98
CA GLY A 418 -3.53 22.48 1.11
C GLY A 418 -2.78 22.24 -0.21
N ILE A 419 -1.66 21.51 -0.12
CA ILE A 419 -0.80 21.15 -1.26
C ILE A 419 -1.35 20.01 -2.13
N TYR A 420 -2.42 19.32 -1.67
CA TYR A 420 -2.95 18.14 -2.33
C TYR A 420 -3.92 18.50 -3.46
N LEU A 421 -4.98 19.27 -3.13
CA LEU A 421 -5.93 19.80 -4.09
C LEU A 421 -6.69 20.98 -3.49
N LYS A 422 -6.63 22.14 -4.12
CA LYS A 422 -7.25 23.37 -3.60
C LYS A 422 -8.77 23.25 -3.51
N ILE A 423 -9.34 23.68 -2.38
CA ILE A 423 -10.79 23.80 -2.19
C ILE A 423 -11.30 24.99 -3.03
N PRO A 424 -12.41 24.84 -3.79
CA PRO A 424 -13.01 25.96 -4.50
C PRO A 424 -13.31 27.13 -3.55
N PHE A 425 -12.81 28.32 -3.88
CA PHE A 425 -12.93 29.49 -2.98
C PHE A 425 -14.38 29.80 -2.57
N ALA A 426 -15.31 29.66 -3.53
CA ALA A 426 -16.74 29.88 -3.30
C ALA A 426 -17.36 28.93 -2.26
N GLU A 427 -16.78 27.74 -2.05
CA GLU A 427 -17.31 26.72 -1.14
C GLU A 427 -16.76 26.86 0.29
N ILE A 428 -15.72 27.66 0.51
CA ILE A 428 -15.07 27.78 1.83
C ILE A 428 -16.05 28.27 2.89
N LEU A 429 -16.90 29.25 2.59
CA LEU A 429 -17.88 29.76 3.56
C LEU A 429 -18.92 28.70 3.91
N ASN A 430 -19.36 27.91 2.93
CA ASN A 430 -20.30 26.81 3.14
C ASN A 430 -19.68 25.74 4.03
N LEU A 431 -18.42 25.34 3.78
CA LEU A 431 -17.73 24.34 4.58
C LEU A 431 -17.49 24.79 6.03
N ARG A 432 -17.22 26.08 6.25
CA ARG A 432 -17.04 26.65 7.58
C ARG A 432 -18.34 26.71 8.40
N THR A 433 -19.49 26.72 7.73
CA THR A 433 -20.80 26.87 8.38
C THR A 433 -21.60 25.57 8.42
N ASP A 434 -21.38 24.62 7.51
CA ASP A 434 -22.05 23.32 7.49
C ASP A 434 -21.70 22.51 8.76
N PRO A 435 -22.70 22.11 9.57
CA PRO A 435 -22.48 21.34 10.79
C PRO A 435 -21.66 20.05 10.61
N ARG A 436 -21.70 19.45 9.41
CA ARG A 436 -20.93 18.25 9.06
C ARG A 436 -19.44 18.57 8.92
N PHE A 437 -19.10 19.59 8.12
CA PHE A 437 -17.70 19.85 7.72
C PHE A 437 -16.99 20.89 8.58
N ARG A 438 -17.71 21.72 9.34
CA ARG A 438 -17.10 22.81 10.13
C ARG A 438 -16.07 22.35 11.16
N ARG A 439 -16.12 21.08 11.58
CA ARG A 439 -15.16 20.48 12.53
C ARG A 439 -13.94 19.89 11.83
N GLU A 440 -14.04 19.63 10.54
CA GLU A 440 -12.99 19.05 9.70
C GLU A 440 -12.19 20.16 9.00
N TYR A 441 -12.82 21.30 8.71
CA TYR A 441 -12.14 22.45 8.14
C TYR A 441 -11.17 23.11 9.12
N SER A 442 -9.91 23.19 8.73
CA SER A 442 -8.87 23.95 9.43
C SER A 442 -8.15 24.87 8.44
N GLN A 443 -7.79 26.06 8.89
CA GLN A 443 -6.99 27.00 8.13
C GLN A 443 -5.80 27.43 9.00
N THR A 444 -4.60 27.13 8.54
CA THR A 444 -3.35 27.56 9.16
C THR A 444 -2.59 28.45 8.19
N ALA A 445 -1.87 29.43 8.70
CA ALA A 445 -0.92 30.19 7.89
C ALA A 445 0.22 29.24 7.53
N ALA A 446 0.34 28.88 6.24
CA ALA A 446 1.53 28.23 5.73
C ALA A 446 2.58 29.31 5.45
N VAL A 447 3.78 29.15 6.02
CA VAL A 447 4.94 29.92 5.54
C VAL A 447 5.23 29.40 4.14
N CYS A 448 5.11 30.27 3.14
CA CYS A 448 5.39 29.93 1.75
C CYS A 448 6.76 29.25 1.61
N LEU A 449 6.77 28.05 1.03
CA LEU A 449 8.00 27.39 0.55
C LEU A 449 8.61 28.10 -0.68
N ASP A 450 7.96 29.16 -1.19
CA ASP A 450 8.48 30.04 -2.25
C ASP A 450 9.77 30.78 -1.86
N LEU A 451 10.26 30.62 -0.62
CA LEU A 451 11.58 31.12 -0.20
C LEU A 451 12.76 30.24 -0.68
N LEU A 452 12.49 29.11 -1.35
CA LEU A 452 13.51 28.20 -1.90
C LEU A 452 13.59 28.19 -3.44
N THR A 453 12.81 29.03 -4.12
CA THR A 453 12.96 29.38 -5.54
C THR A 453 13.54 30.78 -5.68
#